data_AF-A0AAE9T5Q8-F1
#
_entry.id   AF-A0AAE9T5Q8-F1
#
_cell.length_a   1.000
_cell.length_b   1.000
_cell.length_c   1.000
_cell.angle_alpha   90.00
_cell.angle_beta   90.00
_cell.angle_gamma   90.00
#
_symmetry.space_group_name_H-M   'P 1'
#
loop_
_entity.id
_entity.type
_entity.pdbx_description
1 polymer ?
#
loop_
_entity_poly.entity_id
_entity_poly.type
_entity_poly.pdbx_seq_one_letter_code
_entity_poly.pdbx_strand_id
1 'polypeptide(L)'
;MKNIKLRNVVLTFTVLIGIVLLLKSLDFANNLTHSWVQSVGGDVDTSTYNIMLNNYMNVFQISGGILLGIGVFLLLYSVLFYKE
;
A
#
# COMPACT_ATOMS: atom_id res chain seq x y z
N MET A 1 5.94 -20.41 21.90
CA MET A 1 4.56 -20.21 21.39
C MET A 1 4.09 -18.75 21.32
N LYS A 2 4.17 -17.94 22.40
CA LYS A 2 3.60 -16.57 22.43
C LYS A 2 4.14 -15.63 21.32
N ASN A 3 5.43 -15.72 21.01
CA ASN A 3 6.08 -14.90 19.99
C ASN A 3 5.66 -15.25 18.54
N ILE A 4 5.32 -16.51 18.28
CA ILE A 4 4.86 -16.97 16.94
C ILE A 4 3.47 -16.42 16.65
N LYS A 5 2.58 -16.45 17.65
CA LYS A 5 1.23 -15.87 17.52
C LYS A 5 1.29 -14.37 17.28
N LEU A 6 2.14 -13.64 18.01
CA LEU A 6 2.31 -12.20 17.80
C LEU A 6 2.85 -11.87 16.41
N ARG A 7 3.88 -12.60 15.94
CA ARG A 7 4.42 -12.43 14.58
C ARG A 7 3.34 -12.59 13.51
N ASN A 8 2.55 -13.65 13.60
CA ASN A 8 1.51 -13.93 12.59
C ASN A 8 0.44 -12.85 12.59
N VAL A 9 0.03 -12.34 13.76
CA VAL A 9 -0.88 -11.20 13.87
C VAL A 9 -0.32 -9.96 13.16
N VAL A 10 0.94 -9.61 13.42
CA VAL A 10 1.60 -8.47 12.76
C VAL A 10 1.64 -8.67 11.24
N LEU A 11 1.99 -9.86 10.76
CA LEU A 11 2.02 -10.16 9.32
C LEU A 11 0.63 -10.08 8.68
N THR A 12 -0.41 -10.52 9.37
CA THR A 12 -1.80 -10.38 8.89
C THR A 12 -2.17 -8.91 8.73
N PHE A 13 -1.82 -8.05 9.70
CA PHE A 13 -2.05 -6.60 9.55
C PHE A 13 -1.25 -6.01 8.39
N THR A 14 0.01 -6.40 8.21
CA THR A 14 0.83 -5.97 7.06
C THR A 14 0.17 -6.33 5.73
N VAL A 15 -0.37 -7.54 5.60
CA VAL A 15 -1.10 -7.97 4.40
C VAL A 15 -2.37 -7.14 4.20
N LEU A 16 -3.15 -6.91 5.25
CA LEU A 16 -4.37 -6.10 5.17
C LEU A 16 -4.06 -4.66 4.74
N ILE A 17 -3.00 -4.06 5.29
CA ILE A 17 -2.54 -2.72 4.87
C ILE A 17 -2.15 -2.75 3.39
N GLY A 18 -1.39 -3.77 2.96
CA GLY A 18 -1.04 -3.94 1.55
C GLY A 18 -2.27 -3.98 0.63
N ILE A 19 -3.29 -4.75 1.00
CA ILE A 19 -4.57 -4.83 0.26
C ILE A 19 -5.27 -3.46 0.22
N VAL A 20 -5.35 -2.77 1.35
CA VAL A 20 -5.99 -1.44 1.42
C VAL A 20 -5.28 -0.45 0.51
N LEU A 21 -3.95 -0.42 0.52
CA LEU A 21 -3.16 0.45 -0.36
C LEU A 21 -3.43 0.17 -1.84
N LEU A 22 -3.57 -1.10 -2.23
CA LEU A 22 -3.89 -1.47 -3.61
C LEU A 22 -5.30 -1.03 -4.00
N LEU A 23 -6.30 -1.39 -3.20
CA LEU A 23 -7.72 -1.14 -3.50
C LEU A 23 -8.09 0.36 -3.44
N LYS A 24 -7.41 1.12 -2.59
CA LYS A 24 -7.65 2.55 -2.36
C LYS A 24 -6.57 3.44 -2.98
N SER A 25 -5.69 2.88 -3.81
CA SER A 25 -4.60 3.61 -4.46
C SER A 25 -5.07 4.85 -5.21
N LEU A 26 -6.18 4.75 -5.95
CA LEU A 26 -6.77 5.90 -6.68
C LEU A 26 -7.30 6.98 -5.72
N ASP A 27 -8.04 6.60 -4.68
CA ASP A 27 -8.59 7.55 -3.70
C ASP A 27 -7.46 8.30 -2.97
N PHE A 28 -6.42 7.58 -2.54
CA PHE A 28 -5.26 8.20 -1.91
C PHE A 28 -4.47 9.08 -2.87
N ALA A 29 -4.27 8.63 -4.10
CA ALA A 29 -3.60 9.42 -5.12
C ALA A 29 -4.36 10.70 -5.43
N ASN A 30 -5.69 10.65 -5.57
CA ASN A 30 -6.54 11.83 -5.77
C ASN A 30 -6.39 12.84 -4.62
N ASN A 31 -6.43 12.38 -3.37
CA ASN A 31 -6.27 13.26 -2.21
C ASN A 31 -4.89 13.95 -2.18
N LEU A 32 -3.83 13.20 -2.49
CA LEU A 32 -2.47 13.75 -2.55
C LEU A 32 -2.30 14.70 -3.73
N THR A 33 -2.79 14.34 -4.92
CA THR A 33 -2.75 15.22 -6.09
C THR A 33 -3.53 16.50 -5.83
N HIS A 34 -4.73 16.42 -5.24
CA HIS A 34 -5.51 17.62 -4.91
C HIS A 34 -4.78 18.53 -3.93
N SER A 35 -4.19 17.96 -2.87
CA SER A 35 -3.39 18.71 -1.90
C SER A 35 -2.16 19.35 -2.55
N TRP A 36 -1.51 18.61 -3.46
CA TRP A 36 -0.39 19.10 -4.24
C TRP A 36 -0.79 20.26 -5.16
N VAL A 37 -1.92 20.17 -5.87
CA VAL A 37 -2.45 21.27 -6.70
C VAL A 37 -2.67 22.53 -5.86
N GLN A 38 -3.30 22.40 -4.69
CA GLN A 38 -3.49 23.53 -3.78
C GLN A 38 -2.15 24.16 -3.35
N SER A 39 -1.13 23.33 -3.12
CA SER A 39 0.21 23.81 -2.73
C SER A 39 0.94 24.59 -3.82
N VAL A 40 0.62 24.37 -5.10
CA VAL A 40 1.26 25.03 -6.26
C VAL A 40 0.45 26.19 -6.83
N GLY A 41 -0.60 26.64 -6.13
CA GLY A 41 -1.40 27.81 -6.53
C GLY A 41 -2.85 27.51 -6.92
N GLY A 42 -3.27 26.23 -6.83
CA GLY A 42 -4.67 25.82 -7.00
C GLY A 42 -5.11 25.58 -8.43
N ASP A 43 -4.26 25.82 -9.42
CA ASP A 43 -4.54 25.58 -10.83
C ASP A 43 -3.34 24.93 -11.53
N VAL A 44 -3.60 23.88 -12.29
CA VAL A 44 -2.62 23.15 -13.09
C VAL A 44 -3.33 22.61 -14.32
N ASP A 45 -2.60 22.48 -15.44
CA ASP A 45 -3.17 21.86 -16.62
C ASP A 45 -3.45 20.37 -16.40
N THR A 46 -4.43 19.84 -17.15
CA THR A 46 -4.87 18.45 -17.03
C THR A 46 -3.77 17.43 -17.28
N SER A 47 -2.77 17.75 -18.13
CA SER A 47 -1.68 16.82 -18.43
C SER A 47 -0.77 16.65 -17.22
N THR A 48 -0.39 17.76 -16.58
CA THR A 48 0.44 17.77 -15.37
C THR A 48 -0.32 17.12 -14.20
N TYR A 49 -1.61 17.40 -14.06
CA TYR A 49 -2.46 16.74 -13.05
C TYR A 49 -2.44 15.21 -13.18
N ASN A 50 -2.65 14.70 -14.39
CA ASN A 50 -2.69 13.26 -14.65
C ASN A 50 -1.34 12.58 -14.45
N ILE A 51 -0.23 13.25 -14.79
CA ILE A 51 1.12 12.74 -14.50
C ILE A 51 1.31 12.59 -12.99
N MET A 52 0.95 13.60 -12.21
CA MET A 52 1.11 13.55 -10.76
C MET A 52 0.21 12.50 -10.11
N LEU A 53 -1.05 12.42 -10.54
CA LEU A 53 -1.99 11.40 -10.10
C LEU A 53 -1.47 9.98 -10.36
N ASN A 54 -0.99 9.72 -11.58
CA ASN A 54 -0.41 8.41 -11.92
C ASN A 54 0.84 8.11 -11.09
N ASN A 55 1.69 9.10 -10.82
CA ASN A 55 2.86 8.91 -9.96
C ASN A 55 2.46 8.50 -8.54
N TYR A 56 1.53 9.21 -7.90
CA TYR A 56 1.07 8.84 -6.57
C TYR A 56 0.36 7.49 -6.55
N MET A 57 -0.47 7.20 -7.56
CA MET A 57 -1.13 5.90 -7.71
C MET A 57 -0.12 4.77 -7.81
N ASN A 58 0.92 4.93 -8.64
CA ASN A 58 2.00 3.95 -8.79
C ASN A 58 2.75 3.73 -7.48
N VAL A 59 3.03 4.78 -6.71
CA VAL A 59 3.66 4.64 -5.38
C VAL A 59 2.80 3.77 -4.47
N PHE A 60 1.50 4.03 -4.35
CA PHE A 60 0.60 3.22 -3.53
C PHE A 60 0.49 1.77 -4.03
N GLN A 61 0.46 1.57 -5.35
CA GLN A 61 0.39 0.24 -5.95
C GLN A 61 1.66 -0.57 -5.70
N ILE A 62 2.83 0.04 -5.88
CA ILE A 62 4.13 -0.62 -5.65
C ILE A 62 4.29 -0.93 -4.16
N SER A 63 4.02 0.04 -3.27
CA SER A 63 4.11 -0.18 -1.82
C SER A 63 3.12 -1.24 -1.35
N GLY A 64 1.87 -1.19 -1.81
CA GLY A 64 0.85 -2.18 -1.50
C GLY A 64 1.22 -3.57 -2.00
N GLY A 65 1.77 -3.67 -3.22
CA GLY A 65 2.25 -4.91 -3.82
C GLY A 65 3.41 -5.53 -3.06
N ILE A 66 4.39 -4.72 -2.62
CA ILE A 66 5.51 -5.19 -1.79
C ILE A 66 5.01 -5.71 -0.44
N LEU A 67 4.15 -4.96 0.26
CA LEU A 67 3.61 -5.36 1.56
C LEU A 67 2.76 -6.63 1.45
N LEU A 68 1.93 -6.73 0.42
CA LEU A 68 1.13 -7.91 0.15
C LEU A 68 2.02 -9.12 -0.20
N GLY A 69 2.97 -8.96 -1.11
CA GLY A 69 3.85 -10.02 -1.58
C GLY A 69 4.70 -10.60 -0.45
N ILE A 70 5.43 -9.73 0.27
CA ILE A 70 6.27 -10.16 1.40
C ILE A 70 5.41 -10.71 2.54
N GLY A 71 4.30 -10.04 2.86
CA GLY A 71 3.42 -10.45 3.96
C GLY A 71 2.80 -11.83 3.72
N VAL A 72 2.27 -12.08 2.52
CA VAL A 72 1.70 -13.38 2.15
C VAL A 72 2.79 -14.45 2.10
N PHE A 73 3.95 -14.16 1.51
CA PHE A 73 5.07 -15.11 1.45
C PHE A 73 5.49 -15.57 2.86
N LEU A 74 5.66 -14.64 3.79
CA LEU A 74 6.04 -14.94 5.17
C LEU A 74 4.95 -15.69 5.95
N LEU A 75 3.67 -15.37 5.72
CA LEU A 75 2.56 -16.12 6.32
C LEU A 75 2.54 -17.57 5.82
N LEU A 76 2.62 -17.77 4.50
CA LEU A 76 2.66 -19.11 3.91
C LEU A 76 3.88 -19.89 4.41
N TYR A 77 5.05 -19.25 4.44
CA TYR A 77 6.26 -19.87 4.99
C TYR A 77 6.06 -20.28 6.45
N SER A 78 5.46 -19.41 7.27
CA SER A 78 5.15 -19.73 8.66
C SER A 78 4.15 -20.88 8.79
N VAL A 79 3.15 -21.00 7.92
CA VAL A 79 2.15 -22.08 8.02
C VAL A 79 2.72 -23.42 7.54
N LEU A 80 3.57 -23.40 6.51
CA LEU A 80 4.09 -24.62 5.89
C LEU A 80 5.31 -25.20 6.63
N PHE A 81 6.20 -24.34 7.14
CA PHE A 81 7.50 -24.78 7.70
C PHE A 81 7.58 -24.70 9.21
N TYR A 82 6.77 -23.86 9.87
CA TYR A 82 6.57 -23.96 11.32
C TYR A 82 5.38 -24.89 11.56
N LYS A 83 5.66 -26.20 11.56
CA LYS A 83 4.78 -27.19 12.17
C LYS A 83 4.64 -26.81 13.65
N GLU A 84 3.39 -26.66 14.13
CA GLU A 84 3.11 -26.55 15.57
C GLU A 84 3.75 -27.71 16.34
#